data_AF-A0A3V8I4X5-F1
#
_entry.id   AF-A0A3V8I4X5-F1
#
_cell.length_a   1.000
_cell.length_b   1.000
_cell.length_c   1.000
_cell.angle_alpha   90.00
_cell.angle_beta   90.00
_cell.angle_gamma   90.00
#
_symmetry.space_group_name_H-M   'P 1'
#
loop_
_entity.id
_entity.type
_entity.pdbx_description
1 polymer ?
#
loop_
_entity_poly.entity_id
_entity_poly.type
_entity_poly.pdbx_seq_one_letter_code
_entity_poly.pdbx_strand_id
1 'polypeptide(L)'
;MPVITRNIDRSIWRDLMLKSGMLTLMDAEARSQWAKNLEEGDLPAISEANILSTFEQLHHNKQEVFERGIINVFRGLSWDYKTNNPCYFGKKIIVNHLVKYDKWGYSLSWGWQRDQLADLERMLFLLDGKTIPDNRHDVTIRLMDFIRDNPHQQAFEDDLFSIRYFQKGSGHITFKRMDLVEKMNNIVAKHFPSALPAS
;
A
#
# COMPACT_ATOMS: atom_id res chain seq x y z
N MET A 1 25.98 27.42 8.52
CA MET A 1 25.30 26.80 9.68
C MET A 1 23.88 26.30 9.42
N PRO A 2 22.96 27.01 8.72
CA PRO A 2 21.56 26.54 8.59
C PRO A 2 21.38 25.21 7.84
N VAL A 3 22.29 24.88 6.91
CA VAL A 3 22.26 23.60 6.18
C VAL A 3 22.56 22.39 7.07
N ILE A 4 23.42 22.54 8.08
CA ILE A 4 23.79 21.46 9.01
C ILE A 4 22.62 21.17 9.95
N THR A 5 22.01 22.20 10.52
CA THR A 5 20.79 22.07 11.34
C THR A 5 19.66 21.42 10.55
N ARG A 6 19.42 21.85 9.30
CA ARG A 6 18.40 21.25 8.45
C ARG A 6 18.64 19.76 8.18
N ASN A 7 19.88 19.33 8.00
CA ASN A 7 20.20 17.92 7.79
C ASN A 7 20.03 17.07 9.06
N ILE A 8 20.37 17.62 10.23
CA ILE A 8 20.15 16.96 11.52
C ILE A 8 18.65 16.82 11.80
N ASP A 9 17.88 17.90 11.62
CA ASP A 9 16.44 17.91 11.83
C ASP A 9 15.72 16.90 10.94
N ARG A 10 16.13 16.79 9.67
CA ARG A 10 15.64 15.75 8.75
C ARG A 10 15.91 14.34 9.26
N SER A 11 17.13 14.09 9.77
CA SER A 11 17.49 12.78 10.31
C SER A 11 16.63 12.45 11.53
N ILE A 12 16.36 13.41 12.40
CA ILE A 12 15.52 13.24 13.60
C ILE A 12 14.07 12.96 13.19
N TRP A 13 13.49 13.76 12.28
CA TRP A 13 12.14 13.52 11.77
C TRP A 13 11.98 12.16 11.10
N ARG A 14 12.98 11.72 10.33
CA ARG A 14 13.00 10.38 9.73
C ARG A 14 12.98 9.28 10.80
N ASP A 15 13.81 9.41 11.83
CA ASP A 15 13.90 8.42 12.92
C ASP A 15 12.62 8.38 13.76
N LEU A 16 12.04 9.55 14.09
CA LEU A 16 10.76 9.65 14.81
C LEU A 16 9.62 8.97 14.05
N MET A 17 9.51 9.22 12.74
CA MET A 17 8.48 8.61 11.89
C MET A 17 8.65 7.10 11.74
N LEU A 18 9.89 6.62 11.72
CA LEU A 18 10.19 5.19 11.69
C LEU A 18 9.82 4.52 13.02
N LYS A 19 10.25 5.09 14.15
CA LYS A 19 10.05 4.52 15.49
C LYS A 19 8.60 4.57 15.97
N SER A 20 7.86 5.59 15.57
CA SER A 20 6.43 5.71 15.89
C SER A 20 5.54 4.75 15.10
N GLY A 21 6.07 4.13 14.03
CA GLY A 21 5.28 3.32 13.10
C GLY A 21 4.32 4.13 12.22
N MET A 22 4.35 5.47 12.25
CA MET A 22 3.41 6.28 11.45
C MET A 22 3.59 6.07 9.93
N LEU A 23 4.81 5.80 9.46
CA LEU A 23 5.06 5.48 8.05
C LEU A 23 4.33 4.23 7.58
N THR A 24 4.05 3.28 8.48
CA THR A 24 3.40 2.02 8.10
C THR A 24 1.90 2.23 7.87
N LEU A 25 1.29 3.18 8.59
CA LEU A 25 -0.10 3.58 8.41
C LEU A 25 -0.36 4.38 7.12
N MET A 26 0.69 4.97 6.56
CA MET A 26 0.60 5.83 5.38
C MET A 26 0.52 5.03 4.07
N ASP A 27 -0.42 5.42 3.20
CA ASP A 27 -0.48 5.00 1.80
C ASP A 27 0.72 5.54 0.98
N ALA A 28 0.92 5.05 -0.25
CA ALA A 28 2.03 5.45 -1.11
C ALA A 28 2.07 6.97 -1.40
N GLU A 29 0.91 7.63 -1.54
CA GLU A 29 0.80 9.07 -1.79
C GLU A 29 1.21 9.87 -0.55
N ALA A 30 0.71 9.50 0.64
CA ALA A 30 1.13 10.08 1.91
C ALA A 30 2.64 9.95 2.13
N ARG A 31 3.21 8.77 1.85
CA ARG A 31 4.65 8.53 1.98
C ARG A 31 5.46 9.37 1.00
N SER A 32 5.00 9.49 -0.25
CA SER A 32 5.66 10.32 -1.27
C SER A 32 5.64 11.79 -0.88
N GLN A 33 4.49 12.31 -0.43
CA GLN A 33 4.37 13.69 0.05
C GLN A 33 5.26 13.94 1.28
N TRP A 34 5.32 12.98 2.21
CA TRP A 34 6.22 13.06 3.36
C TRP A 34 7.69 13.07 2.96
N ALA A 35 8.10 12.19 2.05
CA ALA A 35 9.47 12.14 1.54
C ALA A 35 9.85 13.45 0.83
N LYS A 36 8.94 14.00 0.02
CA LYS A 36 9.10 15.32 -0.61
C LYS A 36 9.24 16.42 0.43
N ASN A 37 8.41 16.46 1.47
CA ASN A 37 8.52 17.44 2.55
C ASN A 37 9.86 17.31 3.31
N LEU A 38 10.37 16.08 3.47
CA LEU A 38 11.67 15.81 4.10
C LEU A 38 12.85 16.32 3.24
N GLU A 39 12.75 16.22 1.91
CA GLU A 39 13.82 16.59 0.98
C GLU A 39 13.79 18.07 0.55
N GLU A 40 12.60 18.59 0.28
CA GLU A 40 12.36 19.91 -0.32
C GLU A 40 11.78 20.92 0.68
N GLY A 41 11.18 20.48 1.79
CA GLY A 41 10.27 21.30 2.60
C GLY A 41 10.81 21.90 3.90
N ASP A 42 10.03 22.88 4.38
CA ASP A 42 10.00 23.44 5.74
C ASP A 42 9.35 22.45 6.71
N LEU A 43 10.11 21.46 7.17
CA LEU A 43 9.70 20.71 8.34
C LEU A 43 9.73 21.64 9.57
N PRO A 44 8.80 21.48 10.53
CA PRO A 44 8.87 22.21 11.78
C PRO A 44 10.24 22.02 12.43
N ALA A 45 10.83 23.10 12.92
CA ALA A 45 12.11 23.03 13.64
C ALA A 45 11.99 22.02 14.78
N ILE A 46 13.03 21.22 15.02
CA ILE A 46 13.00 20.22 16.10
C ILE A 46 12.84 20.92 17.46
N SER A 47 11.69 20.71 18.08
CA SER A 47 11.37 21.11 19.45
C SER A 47 10.30 20.15 19.99
N GLU A 48 10.21 19.99 21.30
CA GLU A 48 9.20 19.13 21.93
C GLU A 48 7.78 19.52 21.51
N ALA A 49 7.46 20.82 21.50
CA ALA A 49 6.17 21.34 21.08
C ALA A 49 5.85 21.00 19.61
N ASN A 50 6.82 21.15 18.70
CA ASN A 50 6.61 20.86 17.29
C ASN A 50 6.50 19.35 17.02
N ILE A 51 7.29 18.53 17.72
CA ILE A 51 7.19 17.07 17.68
C ILE A 51 5.80 16.64 18.14
N LEU A 52 5.38 17.08 19.33
CA LEU A 52 4.09 16.72 19.91
C LEU A 52 2.94 17.12 18.97
N SER A 53 2.90 18.38 18.53
CA SER A 53 1.87 18.88 17.62
C SER A 53 1.80 18.10 16.30
N THR A 54 2.95 17.76 15.72
CA THR A 54 3.00 16.96 14.48
C THR A 54 2.46 15.54 14.72
N PHE A 55 2.85 14.89 15.81
CA PHE A 55 2.39 13.54 16.14
C PHE A 55 0.91 13.50 16.54
N GLU A 56 0.39 14.52 17.20
CA GLU A 56 -1.04 14.69 17.48
C GLU A 56 -1.83 14.79 16.17
N GLN A 57 -1.40 15.64 15.23
CA GLN A 57 -2.05 15.75 13.92
C GLN A 57 -2.00 14.42 13.14
N LEU A 58 -0.85 13.75 13.11
CA LEU A 58 -0.72 12.43 12.48
C LEU A 58 -1.65 11.41 13.13
N HIS A 59 -1.78 11.43 14.46
CA HIS A 59 -2.65 10.51 15.18
C HIS A 59 -4.13 10.80 14.93
N HIS A 60 -4.53 12.06 14.90
CA HIS A 60 -5.89 12.47 14.58
C HIS A 60 -6.28 12.06 13.15
N ASN A 61 -5.36 12.20 12.20
CA ASN A 61 -5.61 11.90 10.79
C ASN A 61 -5.35 10.43 10.42
N LYS A 62 -4.83 9.60 11.35
CA LYS A 62 -4.38 8.23 11.05
C LYS A 62 -5.46 7.37 10.38
N GLN A 63 -6.71 7.50 10.84
CA GLN A 63 -7.82 6.72 10.32
C GLN A 63 -8.21 7.19 8.91
N GLU A 64 -8.20 8.50 8.68
CA GLU A 64 -8.48 9.07 7.36
C GLU A 64 -7.42 8.65 6.34
N VAL A 65 -6.14 8.74 6.69
CA VAL A 65 -5.01 8.31 5.84
C VAL A 65 -5.12 6.82 5.52
N PHE A 66 -5.46 6.01 6.52
CA PHE A 66 -5.69 4.58 6.35
C PHE A 66 -6.86 4.29 5.39
N GLU A 67 -8.02 4.92 5.62
CA GLU A 67 -9.21 4.74 4.76
C GLU A 67 -8.91 5.19 3.32
N ARG A 68 -8.23 6.34 3.16
CA ARG A 68 -7.81 6.83 1.84
C ARG A 68 -6.90 5.84 1.12
N GLY A 69 -6.01 5.15 1.82
CA GLY A 69 -5.18 4.10 1.24
C GLY A 69 -6.00 3.00 0.57
N ILE A 70 -7.05 2.51 1.25
CA ILE A 70 -7.98 1.51 0.68
C ILE A 70 -8.70 2.08 -0.55
N ILE A 71 -9.17 3.34 -0.48
CA ILE A 71 -9.84 4.01 -1.60
C ILE A 71 -8.89 4.21 -2.80
N ASN A 72 -7.63 4.53 -2.57
CA ASN A 72 -6.64 4.71 -3.63
C ASN A 72 -6.33 3.37 -4.34
N VAL A 73 -6.22 2.27 -3.59
CA VAL A 73 -6.11 0.93 -4.18
C VAL A 73 -7.36 0.61 -5.01
N PHE A 74 -8.55 0.89 -4.47
CA PHE A 74 -9.83 0.64 -5.15
C PHE A 74 -9.96 1.40 -6.48
N ARG A 75 -9.70 2.72 -6.46
CA ARG A 75 -9.72 3.58 -7.65
C ARG A 75 -8.67 3.21 -8.69
N GLY A 76 -7.57 2.60 -8.25
CA GLY A 76 -6.49 2.17 -9.11
C GLY A 76 -6.77 0.89 -9.90
N LEU A 77 -7.87 0.19 -9.65
CA LEU A 77 -8.26 -1.00 -10.40
C LEU A 77 -8.75 -0.65 -11.80
N SER A 78 -8.38 -1.44 -12.81
CA SER A 78 -8.99 -1.35 -14.15
C SER A 78 -10.40 -1.93 -14.11
N TRP A 79 -11.39 -1.16 -14.56
CA TRP A 79 -12.80 -1.57 -14.55
C TRP A 79 -13.23 -2.34 -15.82
N ASP A 80 -12.31 -2.58 -16.75
CA ASP A 80 -12.56 -3.36 -17.97
C ASP A 80 -12.78 -4.86 -17.69
N TYR A 81 -12.45 -5.30 -16.47
CA TYR A 81 -12.58 -6.68 -16.03
C TYR A 81 -13.87 -6.93 -15.27
N LYS A 82 -14.61 -7.97 -15.65
CA LYS A 82 -15.85 -8.39 -14.96
C LYS A 82 -15.70 -8.64 -13.45
N THR A 83 -14.51 -9.01 -12.98
CA THR A 83 -14.23 -9.27 -11.57
C THR A 83 -13.88 -8.02 -10.78
N ASN A 84 -13.45 -6.95 -11.45
CA ASN A 84 -13.17 -5.66 -10.81
C ASN A 84 -14.46 -4.85 -10.84
N ASN A 85 -15.20 -4.88 -9.74
CA ASN A 85 -16.46 -4.16 -9.65
C ASN A 85 -16.18 -2.68 -9.26
N PRO A 86 -16.78 -1.69 -9.96
CA PRO A 86 -16.57 -0.28 -9.65
C PRO A 86 -17.17 0.16 -8.30
N CYS A 87 -17.92 -0.73 -7.63
CA CYS A 87 -18.60 -0.45 -6.37
C CYS A 87 -18.04 -1.20 -5.16
N TYR A 88 -17.32 -2.32 -5.34
CA TYR A 88 -16.78 -3.11 -4.23
C TYR A 88 -15.61 -4.02 -4.64
N PHE A 89 -14.78 -4.40 -3.68
CA PHE A 89 -13.79 -5.46 -3.83
C PHE A 89 -14.49 -6.83 -3.82
N GLY A 90 -14.43 -7.54 -4.95
CA GLY A 90 -14.83 -8.94 -5.01
C GLY A 90 -13.77 -9.89 -4.43
N LYS A 91 -14.04 -11.19 -4.45
CA LYS A 91 -13.09 -12.24 -4.05
C LYS A 91 -11.77 -12.21 -4.85
N LYS A 92 -11.80 -11.64 -6.06
CA LYS A 92 -10.66 -11.56 -6.96
C LYS A 92 -10.61 -10.20 -7.62
N ILE A 93 -9.43 -9.62 -7.65
CA ILE A 93 -9.11 -8.41 -8.43
C ILE A 93 -8.07 -8.73 -9.49
N ILE A 94 -8.05 -7.92 -10.55
CA ILE A 94 -7.08 -7.98 -11.63
C ILE A 94 -6.32 -6.66 -11.68
N VAL A 95 -5.00 -6.75 -11.55
CA VAL A 95 -4.08 -5.61 -11.64
C VAL A 95 -3.30 -5.72 -12.94
N ASN A 96 -3.43 -4.70 -13.80
CA ASN A 96 -2.65 -4.62 -15.03
C ASN A 96 -1.22 -4.20 -14.73
N HIS A 97 -0.28 -4.61 -15.57
CA HIS A 97 1.15 -4.28 -15.45
C HIS A 97 1.77 -4.67 -14.09
N LEU A 98 1.24 -5.67 -13.40
CA LEU A 98 1.84 -6.19 -12.16
C LEU A 98 3.21 -6.82 -12.44
N VAL A 99 3.31 -7.56 -13.54
CA VAL A 99 4.56 -8.19 -13.98
C VAL A 99 4.95 -7.73 -15.37
N LYS A 100 6.23 -7.88 -15.71
CA LYS A 100 6.75 -7.85 -17.07
C LYS A 100 7.12 -9.27 -17.49
N TYR A 101 7.01 -9.54 -18.78
CA TYR A 101 7.45 -10.79 -19.38
C TYR A 101 8.31 -10.46 -20.59
N ASP A 102 9.56 -10.90 -20.59
CA ASP A 102 10.50 -10.73 -21.69
C ASP A 102 11.32 -12.02 -21.94
N LYS A 103 12.39 -11.92 -22.75
CA LYS A 103 13.26 -13.06 -23.09
C LYS A 103 13.95 -13.71 -21.89
N TRP A 104 14.02 -13.03 -20.75
CA TRP A 104 14.58 -13.52 -19.49
C TRP A 104 13.51 -14.06 -18.53
N GLY A 105 12.24 -14.07 -18.97
CA GLY A 105 11.11 -14.60 -18.21
C GLY A 105 10.30 -13.51 -17.51
N TYR A 106 9.65 -13.87 -16.41
CA TYR A 106 8.85 -12.95 -15.61
C TYR A 106 9.72 -12.11 -14.68
N SER A 107 9.33 -10.85 -14.49
CA SER A 107 9.83 -10.01 -13.40
C SER A 107 8.70 -9.15 -12.85
N LEU A 108 8.75 -8.81 -11.56
CA LEU A 108 7.79 -7.88 -10.97
C LEU A 108 8.01 -6.48 -11.56
N SER A 109 6.93 -5.79 -11.93
CA SER A 109 7.03 -4.40 -12.37
C SER A 109 7.45 -3.49 -11.22
N TRP A 110 8.31 -2.52 -11.51
CA TRP A 110 8.67 -1.46 -10.57
C TRP A 110 7.74 -0.26 -10.71
N GLY A 111 7.46 0.42 -9.60
CA GLY A 111 6.63 1.63 -9.55
C GLY A 111 5.24 1.40 -8.94
N TRP A 112 4.29 2.22 -9.36
CA TRP A 112 2.98 2.37 -8.71
C TRP A 112 2.20 1.06 -8.48
N GLN A 113 2.22 0.11 -9.42
CA GLN A 113 1.50 -1.17 -9.28
C GLN A 113 2.08 -2.05 -8.15
N ARG A 114 3.39 -1.99 -7.96
CA ARG A 114 4.04 -2.65 -6.83
C ARG A 114 3.62 -2.00 -5.52
N ASP A 115 3.63 -0.67 -5.47
CA ASP A 115 3.24 0.08 -4.29
C ASP A 115 1.78 -0.20 -3.92
N GLN A 116 0.88 -0.33 -4.90
CA GLN A 116 -0.51 -0.74 -4.68
C GLN A 116 -0.63 -2.14 -4.06
N LEU A 117 0.18 -3.11 -4.50
CA LEU A 117 0.17 -4.46 -3.93
C LEU A 117 0.69 -4.46 -2.49
N ALA A 118 1.77 -3.74 -2.21
CA ALA A 118 2.29 -3.55 -0.85
C ALA A 118 1.27 -2.83 0.04
N ASP A 119 0.67 -1.75 -0.44
CA ASP A 119 -0.37 -1.00 0.28
C ASP A 119 -1.55 -1.91 0.61
N LEU A 120 -2.04 -2.71 -0.34
CA LEU A 120 -3.13 -3.65 -0.12
C LEU A 120 -2.82 -4.66 0.99
N GLU A 121 -1.62 -5.24 1.02
CA GLU A 121 -1.19 -6.11 2.13
C GLU A 121 -1.22 -5.36 3.47
N ARG A 122 -0.60 -4.18 3.54
CA ARG A 122 -0.54 -3.39 4.78
C ARG A 122 -1.93 -3.05 5.29
N MET A 123 -2.85 -2.69 4.39
CA MET A 123 -4.24 -2.39 4.77
C MET A 123 -4.95 -3.62 5.34
N LEU A 124 -4.76 -4.80 4.74
CA LEU A 124 -5.32 -6.05 5.26
C LEU A 124 -4.73 -6.41 6.63
N PHE A 125 -3.42 -6.25 6.85
CA PHE A 125 -2.80 -6.47 8.15
C PHE A 125 -3.39 -5.57 9.24
N LEU A 126 -3.59 -4.28 8.94
CA LEU A 126 -4.21 -3.34 9.87
C LEU A 126 -5.67 -3.71 10.19
N LEU A 127 -6.45 -4.14 9.20
CA LEU A 127 -7.82 -4.63 9.42
C LEU A 127 -7.87 -5.93 10.24
N ASP A 128 -6.81 -6.74 10.17
CA ASP A 128 -6.62 -7.97 10.96
C ASP A 128 -6.04 -7.69 12.35
N GLY A 129 -5.76 -6.42 12.70
CA GLY A 129 -5.16 -6.04 13.97
C GLY A 129 -3.71 -6.51 14.15
N LYS A 130 -3.05 -6.89 13.05
CA LYS A 130 -1.67 -7.36 13.04
C LYS A 130 -0.69 -6.21 12.86
N THR A 131 0.53 -6.39 13.36
CA THR A 131 1.65 -5.49 13.05
C THR A 131 1.98 -5.59 11.56
N ILE A 132 2.16 -4.45 10.91
CA ILE A 132 2.55 -4.39 9.51
C ILE A 132 3.93 -5.06 9.33
N PRO A 133 4.10 -5.94 8.32
CA PRO A 133 5.41 -6.52 8.03
C PRO A 133 6.44 -5.44 7.72
N ASP A 134 7.69 -5.66 8.13
CA ASP A 134 8.84 -4.86 7.66
C ASP A 134 8.78 -4.80 6.13
N ASN A 135 8.93 -3.61 5.53
CA ASN A 135 8.94 -3.42 4.07
C ASN A 135 9.95 -4.34 3.36
N ARG A 136 10.96 -4.84 4.07
CA ARG A 136 11.92 -5.84 3.55
C ARG A 136 11.33 -7.23 3.34
N HIS A 137 10.15 -7.51 3.87
CA HIS A 137 9.49 -8.81 3.83
C HIS A 137 8.02 -8.71 3.41
N ASP A 138 7.63 -7.59 2.77
CA ASP A 138 6.27 -7.42 2.24
C ASP A 138 5.98 -8.42 1.10
N VAL A 139 4.71 -8.50 0.71
CA VAL A 139 4.23 -9.39 -0.36
C VAL A 139 4.96 -9.16 -1.69
N THR A 140 5.44 -7.94 -1.95
CA THR A 140 6.14 -7.62 -3.20
C THR A 140 7.52 -8.24 -3.22
N ILE A 141 8.23 -8.24 -2.09
CA ILE A 141 9.51 -8.95 -1.94
C ILE A 141 9.28 -10.46 -2.06
N ARG A 142 8.30 -11.01 -1.33
CA ARG A 142 8.00 -12.45 -1.40
C ARG A 142 7.61 -12.92 -2.80
N LEU A 143 6.81 -12.12 -3.52
CA LEU A 143 6.43 -12.41 -4.90
C LEU A 143 7.63 -12.30 -5.86
N MET A 144 8.49 -11.29 -5.68
CA MET A 144 9.70 -11.13 -6.49
C MET A 144 10.67 -12.29 -6.30
N ASP A 145 10.90 -12.71 -5.05
CA ASP A 145 11.72 -13.88 -4.73
C ASP A 145 11.12 -15.15 -5.34
N PHE A 146 9.81 -15.34 -5.21
CA PHE A 146 9.12 -16.47 -5.83
C PHE A 146 9.30 -16.51 -7.35
N ILE A 147 9.11 -15.38 -8.06
CA ILE A 147 9.27 -15.30 -9.51
C ILE A 147 10.70 -15.67 -9.92
N ARG A 148 11.70 -15.17 -9.19
CA ARG A 148 13.12 -15.46 -9.43
C ARG A 148 13.43 -16.94 -9.24
N ASP A 149 12.96 -17.51 -8.14
CA ASP A 149 13.34 -18.85 -7.72
C ASP A 149 12.49 -19.94 -8.42
N ASN A 150 11.37 -19.57 -9.05
CA ASN A 150 10.43 -20.47 -9.73
C ASN A 150 10.07 -20.00 -11.16
N PRO A 151 11.03 -19.93 -12.11
CA PRO A 151 10.83 -19.32 -13.43
C PRO A 151 9.76 -20.00 -14.31
N HIS A 152 9.39 -21.24 -14.00
CA HIS A 152 8.37 -22.01 -14.74
C HIS A 152 7.00 -22.01 -14.05
N GLN A 153 6.87 -21.40 -12.88
CA GLN A 153 5.60 -21.29 -12.18
C GLN A 153 5.00 -19.91 -12.42
N GLN A 154 3.66 -19.83 -12.45
CA GLN A 154 2.92 -18.57 -12.55
C GLN A 154 1.91 -18.35 -11.42
N ALA A 155 2.02 -19.10 -10.32
CA ALA A 155 1.08 -19.05 -9.21
C ALA A 155 1.83 -18.94 -7.89
N PHE A 156 1.79 -17.75 -7.29
CA PHE A 156 2.30 -17.47 -5.96
C PHE A 156 1.16 -17.58 -4.94
N GLU A 157 1.44 -18.07 -3.74
CA GLU A 157 0.48 -18.13 -2.65
C GLU A 157 1.12 -17.77 -1.32
N ASP A 158 0.38 -17.01 -0.50
CA ASP A 158 0.68 -16.78 0.90
C ASP A 158 -0.61 -16.83 1.76
N ASP A 159 -0.58 -16.29 2.97
CA ASP A 159 -1.71 -16.29 3.90
C ASP A 159 -2.89 -15.39 3.46
N LEU A 160 -2.62 -14.32 2.71
CA LEU A 160 -3.62 -13.33 2.32
C LEU A 160 -4.05 -13.46 0.86
N PHE A 161 -3.16 -13.93 -0.01
CA PHE A 161 -3.32 -13.88 -1.45
C PHE A 161 -2.98 -15.21 -2.13
N SER A 162 -3.70 -15.49 -3.22
CA SER A 162 -3.21 -16.33 -4.32
C SER A 162 -3.10 -15.46 -5.57
N ILE A 163 -1.88 -15.33 -6.11
CA ILE A 163 -1.55 -14.44 -7.21
C ILE A 163 -1.16 -15.28 -8.41
N ARG A 164 -1.98 -15.23 -9.47
CA ARG A 164 -1.62 -15.80 -10.77
C ARG A 164 -1.26 -14.69 -11.75
N TYR A 165 -0.11 -14.78 -12.40
CA TYR A 165 0.35 -13.77 -13.36
C TYR A 165 0.44 -14.30 -14.78
N PHE A 166 0.33 -13.41 -15.76
CA PHE A 166 0.16 -13.75 -17.18
C PHE A 166 1.11 -12.95 -18.08
N GLN A 167 1.44 -13.47 -19.26
CA GLN A 167 2.40 -12.84 -20.19
C GLN A 167 1.99 -11.42 -20.62
N LYS A 168 0.69 -11.11 -20.65
CA LYS A 168 0.19 -9.74 -20.89
C LYS A 168 0.49 -8.74 -19.77
N GLY A 169 1.21 -9.17 -18.72
CA GLY A 169 1.61 -8.37 -17.57
C GLY A 169 0.57 -8.26 -16.46
N SER A 170 -0.61 -8.87 -16.60
CA SER A 170 -1.67 -8.83 -15.58
C SER A 170 -1.40 -9.81 -14.45
N GLY A 171 -1.70 -9.39 -13.22
CA GLY A 171 -1.79 -10.25 -12.04
C GLY A 171 -3.24 -10.39 -11.57
N HIS A 172 -3.69 -11.63 -11.40
CA HIS A 172 -4.99 -11.97 -10.84
C HIS A 172 -4.77 -12.31 -9.36
N ILE A 173 -5.22 -11.43 -8.48
CA ILE A 173 -5.05 -11.56 -7.04
C ILE A 173 -6.37 -12.04 -6.46
N THR A 174 -6.36 -13.21 -5.84
CA THR A 174 -7.50 -13.78 -5.13
C THR A 174 -7.28 -13.60 -3.64
N PHE A 175 -8.22 -12.96 -2.95
CA PHE A 175 -8.18 -12.81 -1.51
C PHE A 175 -8.53 -14.12 -0.82
N LYS A 176 -7.74 -14.51 0.18
CA LYS A 176 -7.99 -15.69 1.02
C LYS A 176 -8.82 -15.36 2.27
N ARG A 177 -8.74 -14.10 2.75
CA ARG A 177 -9.45 -13.59 3.94
C ARG A 177 -10.63 -12.69 3.56
N MET A 178 -11.77 -13.29 3.23
CA MET A 178 -12.98 -12.55 2.82
C MET A 178 -13.56 -11.66 3.92
N ASP A 179 -13.35 -12.01 5.20
CA ASP A 179 -13.72 -11.20 6.35
C ASP A 179 -13.00 -9.83 6.36
N LEU A 180 -11.76 -9.76 5.87
CA LEU A 180 -11.03 -8.51 5.71
C LEU A 180 -11.49 -7.73 4.47
N VAL A 181 -11.89 -8.44 3.40
CA VAL A 181 -12.47 -7.82 2.20
C VAL A 181 -13.79 -7.14 2.52
N GLU A 182 -14.64 -7.74 3.36
CA GLU A 182 -15.87 -7.13 3.84
C GLU A 182 -15.59 -5.84 4.63
N LYS A 183 -14.57 -5.83 5.49
CA LYS A 183 -14.12 -4.62 6.19
C LYS A 183 -13.65 -3.52 5.22
N MET A 184 -12.89 -3.86 4.17
CA MET A 184 -12.53 -2.91 3.12
C MET A 184 -13.77 -2.35 2.41
N ASN A 185 -14.74 -3.21 2.09
CA ASN A 185 -15.98 -2.81 1.43
C ASN A 185 -16.85 -1.88 2.29
N ASN A 186 -16.86 -2.06 3.61
CA ASN A 186 -17.52 -1.10 4.52
C ASN A 186 -16.90 0.30 4.43
N ILE A 187 -15.58 0.38 4.25
CA ILE A 187 -14.87 1.64 4.05
C ILE A 187 -15.20 2.23 2.67
N VAL A 188 -15.19 1.41 1.61
CA VAL A 188 -15.60 1.85 0.27
C VAL A 188 -17.03 2.40 0.29
N ALA A 189 -17.98 1.72 0.95
CA ALA A 189 -19.37 2.15 1.06
C ALA A 189 -19.53 3.48 1.80
N LYS A 190 -18.72 3.72 2.85
CA LYS A 190 -18.69 5.02 3.57
C LYS A 190 -18.29 6.18 2.66
N HIS A 191 -17.35 5.96 1.75
CA HIS A 191 -16.84 6.99 0.83
C HIS A 191 -17.66 7.10 -0.47
N PHE A 192 -18.41 6.05 -0.84
CA PHE A 192 -19.28 6.00 -2.01
C PHE A 192 -20.70 5.51 -1.66
N PRO A 193 -21.46 6.26 -0.85
CA PRO A 193 -22.78 5.83 -0.36
C PRO A 193 -23.80 5.58 -1.47
N SER A 194 -23.64 6.22 -2.63
CA SER A 194 -24.52 6.06 -3.80
C SER A 194 -24.16 4.87 -4.70
N ALA A 195 -23.08 4.14 -4.40
CA ALA A 195 -22.54 3.09 -5.28
C ALA A 195 -22.94 1.67 -4.89
N LEU A 196 -23.71 1.45 -3.81
CA LEU A 196 -24.01 0.09 -3.35
C LEU A 196 -24.74 -0.74 -4.43
N PRO A 197 -24.28 -1.97 -4.74
CA PRO A 197 -25.05 -2.89 -5.57
C PRO A 197 -26.36 -3.23 -4.85
N ALA A 198 -27.45 -3.37 -5.60
CA ALA A 198 -28.64 -4.02 -5.09
C ALA A 198 -28.26 -5.43 -4.61
N SER A 199 -28.69 -5.74 -3.39
CA SER A 199 -28.59 -7.04 -2.71
C SER A 199 -29.03 -8.22 -3.56
#